data_AF-A0A1I8J3Q6-F1
#
_entry.id   AF-A0A1I8J3Q6-F1
#
_cell.length_a   1.000
_cell.length_b   1.000
_cell.length_c   1.000
_cell.angle_alpha   90.00
_cell.angle_beta   90.00
_cell.angle_gamma   90.00
#
_symmetry.space_group_name_H-M   'P 1'
#
loop_
_entity.id
_entity.type
_entity.pdbx_description
1 polymer ?
#
loop_
_entity_poly.entity_id
_entity_poly.type
_entity_poly.pdbx_seq_one_letter_code
_entity_poly.pdbx_strand_id
1 'polypeptide(L)'
;MSPKFNTDNIRVDQIKCYYDPKTSTKVTEKPYLVQYESQHFKCKALVELEESIADSHWTIGLIQACDRMYLENRYGQYGSSFWEFHPLKTRQHRMVNDSDGRQYPFYSLTSSKCEVTKGVVRDSVIKLQYADHFYPTVAWDLPYCNGVKLTDVIRRQSFWIWLVAIKRAALHADTDVFHLGDDQIHILSSMHWRYSLHMEFDPHERIGRRLRTLTDTQMEAPRILPEEEVKPMPLSAVHPPHCNAAQSLIWYPKQPGQQPDILVPPKQTIVPWERWLRDMMPGVAPNRVHRPKDLHLCPSWRNDRDIGRYCSWDGGARLRRYQSSQGVQQQQQAPIASSNKTTSLLGHREHHRHGRRLAWRQDSNGVADVELKRRYSEVDRQH
;
A
#
# COMPACT_ATOMS: atom_id res chain seq x y z
N MET A 1 -19.12 -34.96 -19.23
CA MET A 1 -17.98 -34.58 -18.37
C MET A 1 -18.10 -33.09 -18.14
N SER A 2 -18.11 -32.64 -16.88
CA SER A 2 -18.10 -31.19 -16.58
C SER A 2 -16.81 -30.56 -17.14
N PRO A 3 -16.88 -29.33 -17.68
CA PRO A 3 -15.72 -28.67 -18.26
C PRO A 3 -14.63 -28.40 -17.22
N LYS A 4 -13.37 -28.34 -17.64
CA LYS A 4 -12.24 -28.01 -16.76
C LYS A 4 -12.20 -26.50 -16.52
N PHE A 5 -12.19 -26.07 -15.27
CA PHE A 5 -12.12 -24.65 -14.91
C PHE A 5 -10.79 -24.03 -15.39
N ASN A 6 -10.92 -22.95 -16.14
CA ASN A 6 -9.83 -22.12 -16.63
C ASN A 6 -10.32 -20.67 -16.77
N THR A 7 -9.51 -19.78 -17.35
CA THR A 7 -9.85 -18.36 -17.52
C THR A 7 -11.10 -18.10 -18.35
N ASP A 8 -11.42 -18.97 -19.30
CA ASP A 8 -12.61 -18.83 -20.16
C ASP A 8 -13.91 -19.04 -19.37
N ASN A 9 -13.84 -19.71 -18.22
CA ASN A 9 -14.96 -19.90 -17.29
C ASN A 9 -15.12 -18.73 -16.29
N ILE A 10 -14.35 -17.66 -16.47
CA ILE A 10 -14.38 -16.46 -15.62
C ILE A 10 -14.86 -15.29 -16.48
N ARG A 11 -16.14 -14.95 -16.38
CA ARG A 11 -16.73 -13.84 -17.12
C ARG A 11 -16.73 -12.57 -16.27
N VAL A 12 -16.14 -11.49 -16.76
CA VAL A 12 -16.25 -10.17 -16.14
C VAL A 12 -17.54 -9.51 -16.61
N ASP A 13 -18.59 -9.52 -15.78
CA ASP A 13 -19.88 -8.92 -16.12
C ASP A 13 -19.84 -7.37 -16.04
N GLN A 14 -19.25 -6.84 -14.96
CA GLN A 14 -19.22 -5.41 -14.74
C GLN A 14 -17.99 -4.96 -13.96
N ILE A 15 -17.37 -3.86 -14.41
CA ILE A 15 -16.36 -3.13 -13.63
C ILE A 15 -16.83 -1.68 -13.45
N LYS A 16 -16.62 -1.13 -12.26
CA LYS A 16 -16.82 0.30 -11.96
C LYS A 16 -15.64 0.81 -11.14
N CYS A 17 -14.99 1.86 -11.64
CA CYS A 17 -14.04 2.65 -10.89
C CYS A 17 -14.49 4.12 -10.93
N TYR A 18 -14.57 4.78 -9.77
CA TYR A 18 -15.08 6.15 -9.67
C TYR A 18 -14.65 6.82 -8.36
N TYR A 19 -14.62 8.15 -8.35
CA TYR A 19 -14.61 8.92 -7.12
C TYR A 19 -16.03 8.96 -6.53
N ASP A 20 -16.18 8.63 -5.25
CA ASP A 20 -17.49 8.60 -4.61
C ASP A 20 -18.05 10.03 -4.47
N PRO A 21 -19.14 10.38 -5.18
CA PRO A 21 -19.71 11.71 -5.14
C PRO A 21 -20.32 12.05 -3.77
N LYS A 22 -20.50 11.07 -2.88
CA LYS A 22 -20.97 11.28 -1.51
C LYS A 22 -19.86 11.67 -0.54
N THR A 23 -18.62 11.69 -1.02
CA THR A 23 -17.44 12.05 -0.22
C THR A 23 -16.75 13.26 -0.84
N SER A 24 -16.11 14.06 0.02
CA SER A 24 -15.33 15.22 -0.36
C SER A 24 -14.10 15.28 0.54
N THR A 25 -13.06 16.00 0.11
CA THR A 25 -11.93 16.24 1.01
C THR A 25 -12.38 17.01 2.25
N LYS A 26 -12.01 16.49 3.42
CA LYS A 26 -12.24 17.12 4.73
C LYS A 26 -10.92 17.47 5.35
N VAL A 27 -10.79 18.70 5.86
CA VAL A 27 -9.58 19.18 6.53
C VAL A 27 -9.91 19.49 7.98
N THR A 28 -9.11 18.97 8.91
CA THR A 28 -9.24 19.17 10.34
C THR A 28 -7.94 19.78 10.88
N GLU A 29 -8.00 21.04 11.27
CA GLU A 29 -6.90 21.74 11.91
C GLU A 29 -6.86 21.41 13.41
N LYS A 30 -5.74 20.89 13.91
CA LYS A 30 -5.47 20.65 15.34
C LYS A 30 -4.31 21.54 15.80
N PRO A 31 -4.03 21.68 17.11
CA PRO A 31 -3.01 22.60 17.60
C PRO A 31 -1.61 22.44 16.97
N TYR A 32 -1.14 21.21 16.77
CA TYR A 32 0.22 20.92 16.27
C TYR A 32 0.27 20.36 14.85
N LEU A 33 -0.88 20.00 14.28
CA LEU A 33 -0.96 19.28 13.02
C LEU A 33 -2.28 19.56 12.29
N VAL A 34 -2.26 19.36 10.98
CA VAL A 34 -3.44 19.27 10.13
C VAL A 34 -3.66 17.82 9.72
N GLN A 35 -4.91 17.38 9.77
CA GLN A 35 -5.35 16.12 9.20
C GLN A 35 -6.25 16.39 8.02
N TYR A 36 -6.17 15.58 6.99
CA TYR A 36 -7.17 15.59 5.95
C TYR A 36 -7.58 14.17 5.55
N GLU A 37 -8.84 14.04 5.18
CA GLU A 37 -9.40 12.84 4.56
C GLU A 37 -9.73 13.20 3.12
N SER A 38 -9.12 12.54 2.13
CA SER A 38 -9.40 12.81 0.72
C SER A 38 -10.80 12.35 0.30
N GLN A 39 -11.27 12.82 -0.86
CA GLN A 39 -12.36 12.12 -1.56
C GLN A 39 -12.02 10.63 -1.73
N HIS A 40 -13.03 9.77 -1.58
CA HIS A 40 -12.84 8.32 -1.68
C HIS A 40 -12.86 7.89 -3.14
N PHE A 41 -11.86 7.11 -3.53
CA PHE A 41 -11.90 6.27 -4.72
C PHE A 41 -12.61 4.94 -4.41
N LYS A 42 -13.37 4.42 -5.35
CA LYS A 42 -14.02 3.10 -5.24
C LYS A 42 -13.77 2.27 -6.49
N CYS A 43 -13.42 1.01 -6.29
CA CYS A 43 -13.33 0.00 -7.33
C CYS A 43 -14.28 -1.16 -7.02
N LYS A 44 -15.04 -1.60 -8.02
CA LYS A 44 -15.98 -2.73 -7.94
C LYS A 44 -15.87 -3.58 -9.21
N ALA A 45 -15.89 -4.89 -9.04
CA ALA A 45 -15.99 -5.86 -10.12
C ALA A 45 -17.07 -6.90 -9.77
N LEU A 46 -17.90 -7.25 -10.75
CA LEU A 46 -18.82 -8.37 -10.72
C LEU A 46 -18.29 -9.42 -11.70
N VAL A 47 -18.00 -10.60 -11.17
CA VAL A 47 -17.39 -11.70 -11.91
C VAL A 47 -18.32 -12.90 -11.80
N GLU A 48 -18.61 -13.54 -12.92
CA GLU A 48 -19.37 -14.79 -12.96
C GLU A 48 -18.42 -15.94 -13.18
N LEU A 49 -18.62 -17.02 -12.42
CA LEU A 49 -17.95 -18.29 -12.62
C LEU A 49 -18.95 -19.28 -13.19
N GLU A 50 -18.53 -19.99 -14.23
CA GLU A 50 -19.32 -21.06 -14.83
C GLU A 50 -19.04 -22.42 -14.14
N GLU A 51 -20.07 -23.27 -14.12
CA GLU A 51 -20.00 -24.61 -13.55
C GLU A 51 -18.92 -25.44 -14.25
N SER A 52 -17.96 -25.91 -13.47
CA SER A 52 -16.74 -26.55 -13.99
C SER A 52 -15.97 -27.26 -12.87
N ILE A 53 -14.85 -27.89 -13.22
CA ILE A 53 -13.97 -28.59 -12.27
C ILE A 53 -12.58 -27.97 -12.30
N ALA A 54 -12.17 -27.37 -11.18
CA ALA A 54 -10.82 -26.82 -10.99
C ALA A 54 -9.81 -27.92 -10.63
N ASP A 55 -8.71 -27.99 -11.38
CA ASP A 55 -7.59 -28.91 -11.14
C ASP A 55 -6.59 -28.40 -10.09
N SER A 56 -6.66 -27.11 -9.76
CA SER A 56 -5.88 -26.42 -8.75
C SER A 56 -6.75 -25.45 -7.96
N HIS A 57 -6.19 -24.88 -6.90
CA HIS A 57 -6.76 -23.68 -6.29
C HIS A 57 -6.58 -22.49 -7.22
N TRP A 58 -7.50 -21.53 -7.15
CA TRP A 58 -7.39 -20.25 -7.82
C TRP A 58 -7.77 -19.12 -6.88
N THR A 59 -7.19 -17.95 -7.10
CA THR A 59 -7.60 -16.72 -6.43
C THR A 59 -7.97 -15.68 -7.49
N ILE A 60 -9.18 -15.12 -7.41
CA ILE A 60 -9.61 -14.04 -8.30
C ILE A 60 -9.69 -12.77 -7.46
N GLY A 61 -9.03 -11.70 -7.88
CA GLY A 61 -8.95 -10.51 -7.04
C GLY A 61 -8.40 -9.26 -7.71
N LEU A 62 -8.49 -8.15 -6.96
CA LEU A 62 -8.03 -6.83 -7.35
C LEU A 62 -6.66 -6.54 -6.72
N ILE A 63 -5.69 -6.23 -7.59
CA ILE A 63 -4.35 -5.79 -7.24
C ILE A 63 -4.26 -4.30 -7.54
N GLN A 64 -3.73 -3.50 -6.63
CA GLN A 64 -3.42 -2.09 -6.88
C GLN A 64 -1.91 -1.85 -6.71
N ALA A 65 -1.34 -0.98 -7.54
CA ALA A 65 0.03 -0.52 -7.38
C ALA A 65 0.17 0.96 -7.77
N CYS A 66 1.00 1.69 -7.05
CA CYS A 66 1.32 3.09 -7.33
C CYS A 66 2.47 3.18 -8.34
N ASP A 67 2.26 3.86 -9.47
CA ASP A 67 3.29 4.07 -10.51
C ASP A 67 3.87 5.49 -10.49
N ARG A 68 3.16 6.44 -9.88
CA ARG A 68 3.62 7.81 -9.70
C ARG A 68 3.24 8.32 -8.32
N MET A 69 4.23 8.89 -7.63
CA MET A 69 4.04 9.59 -6.37
C MET A 69 4.76 10.93 -6.36
N TYR A 70 4.02 11.98 -6.02
CA TYR A 70 4.54 13.28 -5.65
C TYR A 70 3.72 13.79 -4.48
N LEU A 71 4.32 13.87 -3.30
CA LEU A 71 3.65 14.33 -2.10
C LEU A 71 4.59 15.27 -1.34
N GLU A 72 4.35 16.56 -1.49
CA GLU A 72 5.14 17.66 -0.93
C GLU A 72 4.36 18.34 0.20
N ASN A 73 4.99 18.51 1.36
CA ASN A 73 4.58 19.48 2.35
C ASN A 73 5.56 20.65 2.28
N ARG A 74 5.09 21.83 1.89
CA ARG A 74 5.95 23.00 1.71
C ARG A 74 5.91 23.87 2.95
N TYR A 75 7.07 24.37 3.35
CA TYR A 75 7.24 25.25 4.50
C TYR A 75 7.78 26.61 4.03
N GLY A 76 7.05 27.25 3.11
CA GLY A 76 7.40 28.53 2.50
C GLY A 76 8.79 28.56 1.81
N GLN A 77 9.57 29.56 2.17
CA GLN A 77 10.92 29.78 1.62
C GLN A 77 12.00 28.88 2.25
N TYR A 78 11.68 28.13 3.30
CA TYR A 78 12.68 27.38 4.07
C TYR A 78 12.99 26.00 3.49
N GLY A 79 12.02 25.38 2.81
CA GLY A 79 12.18 24.05 2.23
C GLY A 79 10.86 23.30 2.12
N SER A 80 10.97 22.01 1.84
CA SER A 80 9.83 21.11 1.72
C SER A 80 10.17 19.73 2.28
N SER A 81 9.19 19.04 2.85
CA SER A 81 9.30 17.61 3.11
C SER A 81 8.54 16.81 2.06
N PHE A 82 9.13 15.71 1.60
CA PHE A 82 8.54 14.84 0.58
C PHE A 82 8.33 13.45 1.13
N TRP A 83 7.15 12.89 0.90
CA TRP A 83 6.96 11.46 0.99
C TRP A 83 7.44 10.81 -0.31
N GLU A 84 8.37 9.88 -0.19
CA GLU A 84 9.04 9.28 -1.34
C GLU A 84 9.19 7.76 -1.18
N PHE A 85 8.96 7.04 -2.29
CA PHE A 85 9.32 5.64 -2.43
C PHE A 85 10.70 5.52 -3.07
N HIS A 86 11.68 4.96 -2.35
CA HIS A 86 12.99 4.65 -2.92
C HIS A 86 12.93 3.83 -4.22
N PRO A 87 12.08 2.78 -4.34
CA PRO A 87 11.96 2.02 -5.58
C PRO A 87 11.58 2.86 -6.81
N LEU A 88 10.64 3.81 -6.66
CA LEU A 88 10.24 4.70 -7.77
C LEU A 88 11.27 5.79 -8.03
N LYS A 89 11.78 6.45 -6.98
CA LYS A 89 12.76 7.54 -7.10
C LYS A 89 14.03 7.09 -7.82
N THR A 90 14.49 5.89 -7.51
CA THR A 90 15.68 5.29 -8.15
C THR A 90 15.38 4.56 -9.45
N ARG A 91 14.11 4.50 -9.87
CA ARG A 91 13.63 3.75 -11.04
C ARG A 91 14.01 2.26 -11.02
N GLN A 92 14.28 1.72 -9.83
CA GLN A 92 14.55 0.29 -9.67
C GLN A 92 13.27 -0.52 -9.86
N HIS A 93 12.13 0.00 -9.40
CA HIS A 93 10.81 -0.55 -9.71
C HIS A 93 10.01 0.44 -10.56
N ARG A 94 9.13 -0.08 -11.40
CA ARG A 94 8.15 0.75 -12.13
C ARG A 94 6.99 1.16 -11.26
N MET A 95 6.64 0.31 -10.30
CA MET A 95 5.48 0.50 -9.42
C MET A 95 5.80 0.01 -8.01
N VAL A 96 4.94 0.34 -7.06
CA VAL A 96 5.00 -0.19 -5.69
C VAL A 96 3.62 -0.75 -5.37
N ASN A 97 3.54 -2.02 -5.00
CA ASN A 97 2.29 -2.66 -4.62
C ASN A 97 1.58 -1.88 -3.49
N ASP A 98 0.27 -1.81 -3.53
CA ASP A 98 -0.55 -1.09 -2.54
C ASP A 98 -1.46 -2.04 -1.76
N SER A 99 -0.92 -3.18 -1.34
CA SER A 99 -1.59 -4.10 -0.42
C SER A 99 -1.52 -3.61 1.03
N ASP A 100 -2.28 -4.32 1.88
CA ASP A 100 -2.21 -4.20 3.33
C ASP A 100 -0.88 -4.66 3.96
N GLY A 101 0.04 -5.22 3.15
CA GLY A 101 1.34 -5.72 3.59
C GLY A 101 1.29 -7.06 4.32
N ARG A 102 0.11 -7.68 4.48
CA ARG A 102 -0.09 -9.00 5.13
C ARG A 102 -0.15 -10.12 4.12
N GLN A 103 -0.89 -9.94 3.02
CA GLN A 103 -0.87 -10.86 1.89
C GLN A 103 -0.74 -10.09 0.60
N TYR A 104 0.32 -10.38 -0.13
CA TYR A 104 0.48 -9.94 -1.50
C TYR A 104 -0.26 -10.91 -2.43
N PRO A 105 -0.75 -10.45 -3.59
CA PRO A 105 -0.66 -9.08 -4.12
C PRO A 105 -1.91 -8.21 -3.89
N PHE A 106 -2.96 -8.76 -3.29
CA PHE A 106 -4.29 -8.16 -3.27
C PHE A 106 -4.39 -6.93 -2.36
N TYR A 107 -5.23 -5.98 -2.73
CA TYR A 107 -5.41 -4.74 -1.96
C TYR A 107 -5.89 -5.00 -0.52
N SER A 108 -6.86 -5.90 -0.36
CA SER A 108 -7.44 -6.30 0.93
C SER A 108 -7.74 -7.81 0.99
N LEU A 109 -7.77 -8.35 2.21
CA LEU A 109 -8.07 -9.76 2.44
C LEU A 109 -9.55 -10.12 2.31
N THR A 110 -10.46 -9.17 2.55
CA THR A 110 -11.85 -9.49 2.88
C THR A 110 -12.84 -9.22 1.75
N SER A 111 -12.53 -8.28 0.86
CA SER A 111 -13.52 -7.83 -0.15
C SER A 111 -12.96 -7.64 -1.55
N SER A 112 -11.64 -7.65 -1.72
CA SER A 112 -11.00 -7.51 -3.02
C SER A 112 -10.51 -8.82 -3.62
N LYS A 113 -10.75 -9.97 -2.99
CA LYS A 113 -10.45 -11.29 -3.55
C LYS A 113 -11.49 -12.35 -3.19
N CYS A 114 -11.53 -13.42 -3.95
CA CYS A 114 -12.22 -14.66 -3.64
C CYS A 114 -11.32 -15.86 -3.96
N GLU A 115 -11.48 -16.93 -3.19
CA GLU A 115 -10.79 -18.20 -3.42
C GLU A 115 -11.73 -19.17 -4.14
N VAL A 116 -11.20 -19.88 -5.13
CA VAL A 116 -11.85 -21.02 -5.79
C VAL A 116 -11.03 -22.25 -5.42
N THR A 117 -11.61 -23.13 -4.62
CA THR A 117 -10.95 -24.36 -4.20
C THR A 117 -10.89 -25.37 -5.33
N LYS A 118 -9.84 -26.19 -5.36
CA LYS A 118 -9.77 -27.36 -6.24
C LYS A 118 -11.04 -28.22 -6.10
N GLY A 119 -11.61 -28.66 -7.22
CA GLY A 119 -12.86 -29.44 -7.24
C GLY A 119 -13.99 -28.74 -7.98
N VAL A 120 -15.23 -28.99 -7.55
CA VAL A 120 -16.43 -28.44 -8.22
C VAL A 120 -16.52 -26.94 -8.01
N VAL A 121 -16.52 -26.20 -9.11
CA VAL A 121 -16.87 -24.78 -9.18
C VAL A 121 -18.33 -24.71 -9.61
N ARG A 122 -19.16 -23.99 -8.84
CA ARG A 122 -20.57 -23.81 -9.16
C ARG A 122 -20.77 -22.50 -9.91
N ASP A 123 -21.83 -22.47 -10.71
CA ASP A 123 -22.39 -21.23 -11.22
C ASP A 123 -22.58 -20.23 -10.08
N SER A 124 -21.87 -19.12 -10.15
CA SER A 124 -21.87 -18.13 -9.08
C SER A 124 -21.49 -16.74 -9.57
N VAL A 125 -22.04 -15.74 -8.90
CA VAL A 125 -21.71 -14.33 -9.12
C VAL A 125 -20.95 -13.81 -7.92
N ILE A 126 -19.74 -13.32 -8.16
CA ILE A 126 -18.80 -12.85 -7.16
C ILE A 126 -18.67 -11.35 -7.27
N LYS A 127 -18.82 -10.67 -6.14
CA LYS A 127 -18.62 -9.23 -6.04
C LYS A 127 -17.31 -8.91 -5.32
N LEU A 128 -16.37 -8.35 -6.06
CA LEU A 128 -15.10 -7.84 -5.55
C LEU A 128 -15.17 -6.32 -5.47
N GLN A 129 -14.68 -5.73 -4.38
CA GLN A 129 -14.65 -4.28 -4.22
C GLN A 129 -13.67 -3.83 -3.16
N TYR A 130 -13.21 -2.59 -3.28
CA TYR A 130 -12.58 -1.85 -2.20
C TYR A 130 -12.82 -0.35 -2.35
N ALA A 131 -12.49 0.39 -1.30
CA ALA A 131 -12.44 1.84 -1.31
C ALA A 131 -11.06 2.28 -0.83
N ASP A 132 -10.50 3.28 -1.50
CA ASP A 132 -9.21 3.86 -1.17
C ASP A 132 -9.37 5.36 -0.93
N HIS A 133 -8.68 5.86 0.07
CA HIS A 133 -8.66 7.28 0.42
C HIS A 133 -7.44 7.57 1.27
N PHE A 134 -7.01 8.82 1.21
CA PHE A 134 -5.83 9.28 1.91
C PHE A 134 -6.25 9.95 3.20
N TYR A 135 -5.66 9.50 4.30
CA TYR A 135 -5.90 10.05 5.63
C TYR A 135 -4.59 10.41 6.35
N PRO A 136 -3.74 11.30 5.79
CA PRO A 136 -2.47 11.63 6.42
C PRO A 136 -2.61 12.71 7.48
N THR A 137 -1.54 12.83 8.28
CA THR A 137 -1.34 13.89 9.25
C THR A 137 -0.08 14.67 8.87
N VAL A 138 -0.15 16.00 8.86
CA VAL A 138 0.96 16.89 8.52
C VAL A 138 1.18 17.86 9.66
N ALA A 139 2.43 18.03 10.11
CA ALA A 139 2.74 18.97 11.17
C ALA A 139 2.64 20.41 10.69
N TRP A 140 2.19 21.32 11.57
CA TRP A 140 2.21 22.75 11.25
C TRP A 140 3.62 23.31 11.22
N ASP A 141 4.44 22.90 12.19
CA ASP A 141 5.79 23.41 12.37
C ASP A 141 6.77 22.24 12.46
N LEU A 142 7.96 22.36 11.85
CA LEU A 142 9.04 21.39 12.04
C LEU A 142 9.97 21.86 13.18
N PRO A 143 9.97 21.21 14.35
CA PRO A 143 10.60 21.75 15.56
C PRO A 143 12.12 21.82 15.47
N TYR A 144 12.74 20.88 14.75
CA TYR A 144 14.19 20.84 14.51
C TYR A 144 14.67 21.73 13.35
N CYS A 145 13.76 22.46 12.71
CA CYS A 145 14.08 23.40 11.64
C CYS A 145 13.69 24.83 12.04
N ASN A 146 13.96 25.25 13.28
CA ASN A 146 13.62 26.58 13.80
C ASN A 146 12.11 26.92 13.71
N GLY A 147 11.23 25.91 13.79
CA GLY A 147 9.78 26.13 13.79
C GLY A 147 9.23 26.64 12.46
N VAL A 148 9.83 26.25 11.33
CA VAL A 148 9.33 26.60 9.99
C VAL A 148 7.90 26.09 9.78
N LYS A 149 7.06 26.93 9.19
CA LYS A 149 5.61 26.75 9.17
C LYS A 149 5.11 26.24 7.83
N LEU A 150 4.16 25.31 7.87
CA LEU A 150 3.51 24.72 6.70
C LEU A 150 2.73 25.80 5.94
N THR A 151 2.97 25.87 4.63
CA THR A 151 2.26 26.76 3.70
C THR A 151 1.47 25.98 2.66
N ASP A 152 1.91 24.78 2.29
CA ASP A 152 1.22 23.98 1.28
C ASP A 152 1.26 22.49 1.60
N VAL A 153 0.21 21.79 1.19
CA VAL A 153 0.22 20.34 1.00
C VAL A 153 -0.16 20.05 -0.45
N ILE A 154 0.74 19.43 -1.19
CA ILE A 154 0.57 19.11 -2.61
C ILE A 154 0.71 17.61 -2.79
N ARG A 155 -0.31 17.00 -3.38
CA ARG A 155 -0.42 15.56 -3.57
C ARG A 155 -0.80 15.28 -5.00
N ARG A 156 0.00 14.47 -5.69
CA ARG A 156 -0.26 13.95 -7.04
C ARG A 156 0.18 12.50 -7.09
N GLN A 157 -0.77 11.59 -7.20
CA GLN A 157 -0.49 10.16 -7.29
C GLN A 157 -1.24 9.51 -8.45
N SER A 158 -0.71 8.41 -8.96
CA SER A 158 -1.34 7.59 -9.98
C SER A 158 -1.21 6.12 -9.60
N PHE A 159 -2.25 5.36 -9.94
CA PHE A 159 -2.39 3.97 -9.53
C PHE A 159 -2.93 3.13 -10.68
N TRP A 160 -2.35 1.95 -10.83
CA TRP A 160 -2.85 0.89 -11.68
C TRP A 160 -3.60 -0.13 -10.84
N ILE A 161 -4.66 -0.67 -11.41
CA ILE A 161 -5.46 -1.72 -10.81
C ILE A 161 -5.60 -2.84 -11.83
N TRP A 162 -5.45 -4.08 -11.40
CA TRP A 162 -5.73 -5.25 -12.22
C TRP A 162 -6.74 -6.13 -11.52
N LEU A 163 -7.78 -6.52 -12.25
CA LEU A 163 -8.55 -7.70 -11.91
C LEU A 163 -7.81 -8.91 -12.49
N VAL A 164 -7.41 -9.83 -11.62
CA VAL A 164 -6.63 -11.01 -12.02
C VAL A 164 -7.29 -12.30 -11.56
N ALA A 165 -7.02 -13.37 -12.28
CA ALA A 165 -7.18 -14.75 -11.81
C ALA A 165 -5.78 -15.37 -11.66
N ILE A 166 -5.48 -15.89 -10.48
CA ILE A 166 -4.20 -16.52 -10.15
C ILE A 166 -4.43 -18.02 -9.99
N LYS A 167 -3.87 -18.83 -10.88
CA LYS A 167 -3.84 -20.28 -10.75
C LYS A 167 -2.68 -20.68 -9.83
N ARG A 168 -3.01 -21.37 -8.74
CA ARG A 168 -2.04 -21.81 -7.73
C ARG A 168 -1.22 -22.99 -8.23
N ALA A 169 0.09 -22.96 -8.07
CA ALA A 169 0.94 -24.10 -8.40
C ALA A 169 0.59 -25.31 -7.53
N ALA A 170 0.61 -26.51 -8.11
CA ALA A 170 0.25 -27.75 -7.41
C ALA A 170 1.15 -28.02 -6.18
N LEU A 171 2.41 -27.57 -6.21
CA LEU A 171 3.36 -27.70 -5.12
C LEU A 171 2.95 -26.92 -3.86
N HIS A 172 2.12 -25.89 -4.02
CA HIS A 172 1.71 -24.96 -2.96
C HIS A 172 0.19 -24.92 -2.77
N ALA A 173 -0.50 -25.96 -3.23
CA ALA A 173 -1.96 -26.04 -3.26
C ALA A 173 -2.61 -25.88 -1.87
N ASP A 174 -1.90 -26.24 -0.81
CA ASP A 174 -2.40 -26.18 0.57
C ASP A 174 -2.18 -24.81 1.24
N THR A 175 -1.72 -23.79 0.48
CA THR A 175 -1.43 -22.46 1.02
C THR A 175 -2.14 -21.35 0.25
N ASP A 176 -2.70 -20.39 0.99
CA ASP A 176 -3.36 -19.19 0.44
C ASP A 176 -2.35 -18.06 0.09
N VAL A 177 -1.04 -18.37 0.05
CA VAL A 177 0.04 -17.37 -0.06
C VAL A 177 0.57 -17.29 -1.49
N PHE A 178 0.44 -16.16 -2.16
CA PHE A 178 1.03 -15.96 -3.50
C PHE A 178 2.52 -16.34 -3.59
N HIS A 179 2.85 -17.25 -4.52
CA HIS A 179 4.20 -17.75 -4.80
C HIS A 179 4.66 -17.25 -6.15
N LEU A 180 5.47 -16.20 -6.11
CA LEU A 180 6.00 -15.59 -7.32
C LEU A 180 6.90 -16.55 -8.10
N GLY A 181 6.64 -16.70 -9.40
CA GLY A 181 7.40 -17.56 -10.31
C GLY A 181 6.82 -18.97 -10.45
N ASP A 182 6.02 -19.42 -9.49
CA ASP A 182 5.33 -20.72 -9.54
C ASP A 182 3.86 -20.55 -9.95
N ASP A 183 3.17 -19.56 -9.38
CA ASP A 183 1.76 -19.29 -9.68
C ASP A 183 1.59 -18.60 -11.04
N GLN A 184 0.50 -18.93 -11.75
CA GLN A 184 0.19 -18.34 -13.05
C GLN A 184 -0.81 -17.20 -12.87
N ILE A 185 -0.45 -16.00 -13.29
CA ILE A 185 -1.33 -14.82 -13.22
C ILE A 185 -1.95 -14.56 -14.60
N HIS A 186 -3.27 -14.45 -14.62
CA HIS A 186 -4.06 -14.06 -15.78
C HIS A 186 -4.73 -12.72 -15.50
N ILE A 187 -4.50 -11.72 -16.36
CA ILE A 187 -5.13 -10.41 -16.25
C ILE A 187 -6.48 -10.47 -16.96
N LEU A 188 -7.56 -10.18 -16.24
CA LEU A 188 -8.93 -10.16 -16.77
C LEU A 188 -9.37 -8.76 -17.17
N SER A 189 -8.88 -7.74 -16.46
CA SER A 189 -9.09 -6.33 -16.81
C SER A 189 -8.07 -5.44 -16.12
N SER A 190 -7.83 -4.26 -16.69
CA SER A 190 -6.96 -3.24 -16.12
C SER A 190 -7.70 -1.92 -15.96
N MET A 191 -7.44 -1.21 -14.87
CA MET A 191 -8.00 0.11 -14.60
C MET A 191 -6.90 1.04 -14.12
N HIS A 192 -7.15 2.35 -14.21
CA HIS A 192 -6.18 3.36 -13.82
C HIS A 192 -6.90 4.58 -13.23
N TRP A 193 -6.35 5.15 -12.16
CA TRP A 193 -6.87 6.36 -11.54
C TRP A 193 -5.75 7.30 -11.08
N ARG A 194 -6.07 8.59 -11.02
CA ARG A 194 -5.11 9.67 -10.70
C ARG A 194 -5.71 10.65 -9.72
N TYR A 195 -5.02 10.88 -8.62
CA TYR A 195 -5.47 11.79 -7.57
C TYR A 195 -4.56 13.01 -7.47
N SER A 196 -5.16 14.20 -7.51
CA SER A 196 -4.51 15.50 -7.36
C SER A 196 -5.22 16.32 -6.29
N LEU A 197 -4.45 16.85 -5.34
CA LEU A 197 -4.91 17.70 -4.26
C LEU A 197 -3.85 18.77 -3.98
N HIS A 198 -4.29 20.02 -3.81
CA HIS A 198 -3.43 21.11 -3.35
C HIS A 198 -4.19 21.93 -2.31
N MET A 199 -3.60 22.06 -1.13
CA MET A 199 -4.08 22.92 -0.06
C MET A 199 -3.05 24.00 0.21
N GLU A 200 -3.50 25.24 0.37
CA GLU A 200 -2.68 26.36 0.79
C GLU A 200 -3.11 26.84 2.17
N PHE A 201 -2.13 27.16 3.01
CA PHE A 201 -2.32 27.56 4.39
C PHE A 201 -1.65 28.90 4.66
N ASP A 202 -2.33 29.77 5.41
CA ASP A 202 -1.74 30.93 6.04
C ASP A 202 -1.30 30.56 7.46
N PRO A 203 0.02 30.45 7.72
CA PRO A 203 0.51 30.05 9.03
C PRO A 203 0.33 31.13 10.12
N HIS A 204 0.02 32.37 9.74
CA HIS A 204 -0.23 33.48 10.68
C HIS A 204 -1.67 33.55 11.17
N GLU A 205 -2.58 32.84 10.50
CA GLU A 205 -3.96 32.70 10.95
C GLU A 205 -4.09 31.74 12.14
N ARG A 206 -5.19 31.92 12.87
CA ARG A 206 -5.54 31.03 13.98
C ARG A 206 -5.92 29.66 13.45
N ILE A 207 -5.66 28.62 14.26
CA ILE A 207 -6.17 27.27 14.01
C ILE A 207 -7.69 27.32 13.75
N GLY A 208 -8.13 26.60 12.72
CA GLY A 208 -9.48 26.61 12.17
C GLY A 208 -9.68 27.65 11.05
N ARG A 209 -8.69 28.48 10.75
CA ARG A 209 -8.73 29.51 9.69
C ARG A 209 -7.45 29.55 8.85
N ARG A 210 -6.53 28.60 9.02
CA ARG A 210 -5.28 28.58 8.25
C ARG A 210 -5.52 28.17 6.83
N LEU A 211 -6.41 27.21 6.56
CA LEU A 211 -6.72 26.77 5.20
C LEU A 211 -7.30 27.94 4.38
N ARG A 212 -6.58 28.36 3.35
CA ARG A 212 -6.96 29.45 2.43
C ARG A 212 -7.63 28.90 1.18
N THR A 213 -7.04 27.88 0.57
CA THR A 213 -7.54 27.27 -0.66
C THR A 213 -7.44 25.75 -0.57
N LEU A 214 -8.41 25.07 -1.18
CA LEU A 214 -8.47 23.63 -1.32
C LEU A 214 -8.85 23.33 -2.78
N THR A 215 -7.88 22.84 -3.55
CA THR A 215 -8.10 22.38 -4.92
C THR A 215 -8.05 20.85 -4.93
N ASP A 216 -9.22 20.23 -5.01
CA ASP A 216 -9.43 18.77 -5.06
C ASP A 216 -10.21 18.39 -6.33
N THR A 217 -9.76 18.90 -7.48
CA THR A 217 -10.39 18.64 -8.76
C THR A 217 -9.53 17.68 -9.57
N GLN A 218 -10.14 16.56 -9.95
CA GLN A 218 -9.47 15.51 -10.70
C GLN A 218 -9.57 15.81 -12.18
N MET A 219 -8.42 15.97 -12.85
CA MET A 219 -8.35 16.25 -14.29
C MET A 219 -8.91 15.11 -15.15
N GLU A 220 -8.78 13.88 -14.66
CA GLU A 220 -9.22 12.67 -15.33
C GLU A 220 -10.06 11.83 -14.36
N ALA A 221 -11.18 11.31 -14.85
CA ALA A 221 -11.95 10.31 -14.13
C ALA A 221 -11.17 8.98 -14.08
N PRO A 222 -11.41 8.13 -13.07
CA PRO A 222 -10.91 6.76 -13.08
C PRO A 222 -11.44 6.05 -14.32
N ARG A 223 -10.58 5.25 -14.96
CA ARG A 223 -10.88 4.63 -16.24
C ARG A 223 -10.60 3.14 -16.23
N ILE A 224 -11.46 2.40 -16.93
CA ILE A 224 -11.19 1.03 -17.34
C ILE A 224 -10.40 1.13 -18.64
N LEU A 225 -9.30 0.40 -18.72
CA LEU A 225 -8.39 0.48 -19.85
C LEU A 225 -8.87 -0.47 -20.95
N PRO A 226 -8.91 0.00 -22.21
CA PRO A 226 -9.13 -0.89 -23.35
C PRO A 226 -7.88 -1.76 -23.57
N GLU A 227 -8.03 -2.87 -24.29
CA GLU A 227 -7.01 -3.90 -24.43
C GLU A 227 -5.68 -3.36 -24.98
N GLU A 228 -5.73 -2.37 -25.88
CA GLU A 228 -4.55 -1.78 -26.53
C GLU A 228 -3.69 -0.94 -25.56
N GLU A 229 -4.27 -0.51 -24.44
CA GLU A 229 -3.58 0.25 -23.40
C GLU A 229 -3.09 -0.62 -22.23
N VAL A 230 -3.46 -1.90 -22.21
CA VAL A 230 -3.07 -2.83 -21.15
C VAL A 230 -1.57 -3.04 -21.21
N LYS A 231 -0.90 -2.69 -20.10
CA LYS A 231 0.53 -2.96 -19.92
C LYS A 231 0.71 -4.28 -19.17
N PRO A 232 1.78 -5.04 -19.48
CA PRO A 232 2.20 -6.14 -18.63
C PRO A 232 2.37 -5.65 -17.20
N MET A 233 1.81 -6.38 -16.24
CA MET A 233 1.96 -6.04 -14.83
C MET A 233 3.46 -6.17 -14.46
N PRO A 234 4.06 -5.26 -13.68
CA PRO A 234 5.45 -5.43 -13.23
C PRO A 234 5.53 -6.31 -11.97
N LEU A 235 6.65 -7.01 -11.74
CA LEU A 235 6.88 -7.84 -10.54
C LEU A 235 6.68 -7.05 -9.26
N SER A 236 7.08 -5.80 -9.30
CA SER A 236 6.90 -4.83 -8.23
C SER A 236 5.45 -4.51 -7.87
N ALA A 237 4.48 -4.81 -8.74
CA ALA A 237 3.06 -4.66 -8.45
C ALA A 237 2.46 -5.83 -7.66
N VAL A 238 3.16 -6.98 -7.55
CA VAL A 238 2.65 -8.18 -6.88
C VAL A 238 3.49 -8.65 -5.70
N HIS A 239 4.54 -7.92 -5.35
CA HIS A 239 5.53 -8.34 -4.37
C HIS A 239 5.91 -7.18 -3.45
N PRO A 240 6.41 -7.44 -2.22
CA PRO A 240 6.96 -6.39 -1.38
C PRO A 240 8.08 -5.61 -2.07
N PRO A 241 8.28 -4.34 -1.66
CA PRO A 241 7.58 -3.68 -0.55
C PRO A 241 6.21 -3.13 -0.97
N HIS A 242 5.32 -2.93 -0.01
CA HIS A 242 4.08 -2.20 -0.23
C HIS A 242 4.24 -0.71 0.08
N CYS A 243 3.38 0.14 -0.49
CA CYS A 243 3.46 1.61 -0.44
C CYS A 243 3.72 2.13 0.98
N ASN A 244 2.90 1.73 1.95
CA ASN A 244 3.00 2.24 3.32
C ASN A 244 4.30 1.85 4.05
N ALA A 245 4.94 0.73 3.71
CA ALA A 245 6.22 0.35 4.31
C ALA A 245 7.44 0.88 3.52
N ALA A 246 7.28 1.14 2.21
CA ALA A 246 8.32 1.67 1.35
C ALA A 246 8.53 3.19 1.48
N GLN A 247 7.52 3.92 1.96
CA GLN A 247 7.58 5.37 2.08
C GLN A 247 8.55 5.86 3.13
N SER A 248 9.20 6.96 2.81
CA SER A 248 10.02 7.76 3.72
C SER A 248 9.60 9.22 3.62
N LEU A 249 9.61 9.94 4.74
CA LEU A 249 9.40 11.39 4.75
C LEU A 249 10.75 12.08 4.94
N ILE A 250 11.21 12.81 3.93
CA ILE A 250 12.53 13.45 3.92
C ILE A 250 12.35 14.96 3.80
N TRP A 251 13.00 15.70 4.70
CA TRP A 251 13.09 17.15 4.65
C TRP A 251 14.23 17.58 3.74
N TYR A 252 13.95 18.52 2.83
CA TYR A 252 14.90 19.14 1.93
C TYR A 252 14.92 20.66 2.18
N PRO A 253 15.94 21.18 2.88
CA PRO A 253 16.08 22.60 3.12
C PRO A 253 16.44 23.35 1.82
N LYS A 254 15.97 24.59 1.70
CA LYS A 254 16.36 25.53 0.63
C LYS A 254 17.57 26.39 1.00
N GLN A 255 17.84 26.53 2.30
CA GLN A 255 18.91 27.40 2.78
C GLN A 255 20.30 26.80 2.47
N PRO A 256 21.25 27.58 1.91
CA PRO A 256 22.59 27.10 1.63
C PRO A 256 23.29 26.52 2.87
N GLY A 257 24.05 25.44 2.67
CA GLY A 257 24.81 24.78 3.74
C GLY A 257 23.99 23.85 4.65
N GLN A 258 22.66 23.85 4.54
CA GLN A 258 21.82 22.85 5.21
C GLN A 258 21.74 21.56 4.40
N GLN A 259 21.66 20.44 5.10
CA GLN A 259 21.58 19.12 4.49
C GLN A 259 20.18 18.50 4.70
N PRO A 260 19.73 17.63 3.78
CA PRO A 260 18.50 16.87 3.97
C PRO A 260 18.51 16.10 5.30
N ASP A 261 17.30 15.84 5.82
CA ASP A 261 17.11 15.05 7.03
C ASP A 261 15.92 14.08 6.89
N ILE A 262 16.00 12.93 7.57
CA ILE A 262 14.95 11.92 7.54
C ILE A 262 13.99 12.13 8.72
N LEU A 263 12.75 12.44 8.39
CA LEU A 263 11.71 12.69 9.38
C LEU A 263 11.03 11.38 9.77
N VAL A 264 10.73 10.56 8.76
CA VAL A 264 10.17 9.21 8.93
C VAL A 264 10.96 8.25 8.04
N PRO A 265 11.67 7.26 8.62
CA PRO A 265 12.36 6.26 7.83
C PRO A 265 11.40 5.23 7.21
N PRO A 266 11.79 4.55 6.13
CA PRO A 266 11.03 3.44 5.61
C PRO A 266 11.10 2.25 6.58
N LYS A 267 10.09 1.38 6.51
CA LYS A 267 10.08 0.08 7.20
C LYS A 267 10.59 -1.05 6.31
N GLN A 268 10.45 -0.89 4.99
CA GLN A 268 10.90 -1.85 4.00
C GLN A 268 11.73 -1.17 2.92
N THR A 269 12.85 -1.77 2.54
CA THR A 269 13.68 -1.32 1.42
C THR A 269 13.98 -2.47 0.47
N ILE A 270 14.36 -2.17 -0.77
CA ILE A 270 14.80 -3.17 -1.77
C ILE A 270 16.33 -3.20 -1.93
N VAL A 271 17.01 -2.38 -1.14
CA VAL A 271 18.48 -2.29 -1.09
C VAL A 271 18.93 -2.15 0.37
N PRO A 272 20.16 -2.57 0.69
CA PRO A 272 20.75 -2.31 2.01
C PRO A 272 20.70 -0.82 2.40
N TRP A 273 20.61 -0.55 3.70
CA TRP A 273 20.43 0.79 4.25
C TRP A 273 21.48 1.80 3.75
N GLU A 274 22.74 1.38 3.64
CA GLU A 274 23.84 2.23 3.22
C GLU A 274 23.68 2.66 1.75
N ARG A 275 23.11 1.79 0.92
CA ARG A 275 22.77 2.13 -0.46
C ARG A 275 21.53 3.02 -0.51
N TRP A 276 20.51 2.71 0.31
CA TRP A 276 19.31 3.53 0.43
C TRP A 276 19.66 4.98 0.79
N LEU A 277 20.54 5.19 1.78
CA LEU A 277 21.00 6.52 2.19
C LEU A 277 21.69 7.27 1.05
N ARG A 278 22.61 6.63 0.32
CA ARG A 278 23.27 7.25 -0.84
C ARG A 278 22.29 7.64 -1.94
N ASP A 279 21.31 6.78 -2.20
CA ASP A 279 20.34 6.97 -3.27
C ASP A 279 19.32 8.08 -2.92
N MET A 280 18.85 8.14 -1.67
CA MET A 280 17.78 9.05 -1.24
C MET A 280 18.29 10.40 -0.71
N MET A 281 19.47 10.39 -0.10
CA MET A 281 20.08 11.52 0.60
C MET A 281 21.55 11.69 0.18
N PRO A 282 21.83 11.97 -1.11
CA PRO A 282 23.19 12.10 -1.59
C PRO A 282 23.92 13.26 -0.87
N GLY A 283 25.16 13.02 -0.47
CA GLY A 283 26.00 14.00 0.24
C GLY A 283 25.80 14.06 1.76
N VAL A 284 24.85 13.30 2.32
CA VAL A 284 24.71 13.17 3.77
C VAL A 284 25.70 12.15 4.32
N ALA A 285 26.42 12.52 5.39
CA ALA A 285 27.41 11.65 6.01
C ALA A 285 26.74 10.39 6.61
N PRO A 286 27.25 9.16 6.36
CA PRO A 286 26.59 7.92 6.80
C PRO A 286 26.39 7.78 8.30
N ASN A 287 27.24 8.42 9.11
CA ASN A 287 27.16 8.42 10.57
C ASN A 287 26.08 9.35 11.13
N ARG A 288 25.51 10.25 10.32
CA ARG A 288 24.46 11.18 10.76
C ARG A 288 23.10 10.50 10.86
N VAL A 289 22.84 9.47 10.05
CA VAL A 289 21.54 8.81 9.98
C VAL A 289 21.67 7.32 10.30
N HIS A 290 21.09 6.93 11.41
CA HIS A 290 21.14 5.55 11.89
C HIS A 290 20.15 4.66 11.14
N ARG A 291 20.55 3.40 10.92
CA ARG A 291 19.65 2.38 10.40
C ARG A 291 18.47 2.19 11.36
N PRO A 292 17.22 2.24 10.88
CA PRO A 292 16.06 1.91 11.71
C PRO A 292 16.12 0.45 12.17
N LYS A 293 15.82 0.21 13.46
CA LYS A 293 15.91 -1.13 14.07
C LYS A 293 15.01 -2.16 13.37
N ASP A 294 13.81 -1.72 13.00
CA ASP A 294 12.78 -2.57 12.41
C ASP A 294 12.81 -2.54 10.86
N LEU A 295 13.91 -2.04 10.27
CA LEU A 295 14.04 -1.99 8.81
C LEU A 295 14.24 -3.39 8.24
N HIS A 296 13.29 -3.80 7.41
CA HIS A 296 13.32 -5.06 6.67
C HIS A 296 13.82 -4.86 5.23
N LEU A 297 14.79 -5.67 4.83
CA LEU A 297 15.26 -5.71 3.44
C LEU A 297 14.42 -6.71 2.65
N CYS A 298 13.58 -6.22 1.75
CA CYS A 298 12.82 -7.01 0.81
C CYS A 298 13.73 -7.57 -0.30
N PRO A 299 13.34 -8.70 -0.92
CA PRO A 299 13.98 -9.18 -2.14
C PRO A 299 14.02 -8.11 -3.23
N SER A 300 15.16 -8.00 -3.92
CA SER A 300 15.36 -7.04 -5.01
C SER A 300 15.08 -7.68 -6.36
N TRP A 301 14.21 -7.07 -7.17
CA TRP A 301 13.89 -7.51 -8.52
C TRP A 301 14.58 -6.61 -9.53
N ARG A 302 15.87 -6.89 -9.82
CA ARG A 302 16.71 -6.03 -10.69
C ARG A 302 16.16 -5.86 -12.11
N ASN A 303 15.34 -6.79 -12.59
CA ASN A 303 14.72 -6.77 -13.91
C ASN A 303 13.20 -6.87 -13.79
N ASP A 304 12.54 -5.75 -13.49
CA ASP A 304 11.08 -5.61 -13.34
C ASP A 304 10.30 -5.75 -14.68
N ARG A 305 10.80 -6.60 -15.62
CA ARG A 305 10.24 -6.78 -16.97
C ARG A 305 9.32 -7.99 -17.10
N ASP A 306 9.24 -8.84 -16.08
CA ASP A 306 8.61 -10.15 -16.20
C ASP A 306 7.37 -10.29 -15.30
N ILE A 307 6.23 -9.67 -15.64
CA ILE A 307 4.94 -10.38 -15.48
C ILE A 307 4.15 -10.25 -16.79
N GLY A 308 3.66 -11.38 -17.32
CA GLY A 308 2.81 -11.43 -18.51
C GLY A 308 3.50 -11.74 -19.84
N ARG A 309 4.74 -12.25 -19.86
CA ARG A 309 5.35 -12.79 -21.09
C ARG A 309 4.94 -14.25 -21.28
N TYR A 310 4.26 -14.56 -22.39
CA TYR A 310 4.22 -15.92 -22.93
C TYR A 310 5.63 -16.27 -23.40
N CYS A 311 6.41 -16.96 -22.57
CA CYS A 311 7.63 -17.59 -23.05
C CYS A 311 7.21 -18.73 -23.99
N SER A 312 7.28 -18.52 -25.30
CA SER A 312 7.52 -19.61 -26.23
C SER A 312 8.79 -20.31 -25.75
N TRP A 313 8.62 -21.51 -25.22
CA TRP A 313 9.68 -22.32 -24.64
C TRP A 313 10.52 -22.89 -25.79
N ASP A 314 11.49 -22.12 -26.26
CA ASP A 314 12.61 -22.67 -27.02
C ASP A 314 13.89 -22.46 -26.21
N GLY A 315 14.39 -23.58 -25.66
CA GLY A 315 15.81 -23.75 -25.34
C GLY A 315 16.39 -22.91 -24.19
N GLY A 316 16.25 -23.41 -22.96
CA GLY A 316 17.37 -23.42 -22.02
C GLY A 316 17.85 -22.08 -21.44
N ALA A 317 17.06 -21.46 -20.57
CA ALA A 317 17.61 -20.60 -19.52
C ALA A 317 16.78 -20.75 -18.23
N ARG A 318 17.29 -21.52 -17.27
CA ARG A 318 16.76 -21.57 -15.90
C ARG A 318 16.77 -20.13 -15.34
N LEU A 319 15.62 -19.67 -14.82
CA LEU A 319 15.57 -18.66 -13.76
C LEU A 319 16.64 -19.05 -12.74
N ARG A 320 17.74 -18.30 -12.68
CA ARG A 320 18.81 -18.58 -11.72
C ARG A 320 18.21 -18.44 -10.33
N ARG A 321 18.04 -19.57 -9.65
CA ARG A 321 17.83 -19.64 -8.20
C ARG A 321 18.76 -18.64 -7.54
N TYR A 322 18.19 -17.75 -6.75
CA TYR A 322 18.95 -16.96 -5.81
C TYR A 322 19.52 -17.91 -4.75
N GLN A 323 20.85 -17.91 -4.59
CA GLN A 323 21.49 -18.52 -3.43
C GLN A 323 21.23 -17.61 -2.22
N SER A 324 20.49 -18.11 -1.24
CA SER A 324 20.42 -17.51 0.08
C SER A 324 21.80 -17.62 0.74
N SER A 325 22.52 -16.52 0.86
CA SER A 325 23.50 -16.40 1.94
C SER A 325 22.76 -15.92 3.18
N GLN A 326 22.75 -16.79 4.19
CA GLN A 326 22.17 -16.66 5.53
C GLN A 326 20.70 -17.09 5.67
N GLY A 327 20.53 -18.24 6.32
CA GLY A 327 19.24 -18.82 6.67
C GLY A 327 18.50 -17.92 7.65
N VAL A 328 17.30 -17.53 7.26
CA VAL A 328 16.30 -16.97 8.17
C VAL A 328 15.17 -17.99 8.23
N GLN A 329 15.13 -18.75 9.33
CA GLN A 329 13.90 -19.44 9.71
C GLN A 329 12.83 -18.37 9.90
N GLN A 330 11.77 -18.40 9.08
CA GLN A 330 10.53 -17.73 9.42
C GLN A 330 9.98 -18.43 10.67
N GLN A 331 10.24 -17.85 11.85
CA GLN A 331 9.59 -18.31 13.08
C GLN A 331 8.09 -18.01 12.97
N GLN A 332 7.32 -19.09 12.91
CA GLN A 332 5.91 -19.11 13.25
C GLN A 332 5.75 -18.60 14.68
N GLN A 333 5.14 -17.43 14.86
CA GLN A 333 4.62 -17.06 16.17
C GLN A 333 3.26 -17.73 16.34
N ALA A 334 3.27 -18.86 17.05
CA ALA A 334 2.08 -19.45 17.66
C ALA A 334 1.58 -18.53 18.81
N PRO A 335 0.26 -18.50 19.07
CA PRO A 335 -0.31 -17.62 20.09
C PRO A 335 0.12 -18.04 21.50
N ILE A 336 0.57 -17.05 22.28
CA ILE A 336 0.93 -17.22 23.70
C ILE A 336 -0.34 -17.55 24.49
N ALA A 337 -0.38 -18.77 25.03
CA ALA A 337 -1.30 -19.18 26.07
C ALA A 337 -1.04 -18.37 27.35
N SER A 338 -2.05 -17.65 27.83
CA SER A 338 -2.02 -17.02 29.15
C SER A 338 -2.20 -18.09 30.23
N SER A 339 -1.25 -18.17 31.15
CA SER A 339 -1.26 -19.08 32.29
C SER A 339 -2.30 -18.70 33.35
N ASN A 340 -2.87 -19.74 33.93
CA ASN A 340 -3.84 -19.73 35.03
C ASN A 340 -3.31 -19.05 36.30
N LYS A 341 -4.20 -18.28 36.95
CA LYS A 341 -4.33 -18.25 38.42
C LYS A 341 -5.81 -18.37 38.81
N THR A 342 -6.13 -19.52 39.40
CA THR A 342 -7.23 -19.83 40.34
C THR A 342 -7.32 -18.75 41.44
N THR A 343 -8.42 -18.38 42.11
CA THR A 343 -9.83 -18.84 42.27
C THR A 343 -10.54 -17.77 43.13
N SER A 344 -11.81 -17.41 42.87
CA SER A 344 -12.90 -17.44 43.86
C SER A 344 -14.25 -16.96 43.28
N LEU A 345 -15.20 -17.90 43.27
CA LEU A 345 -16.59 -17.84 43.72
C LEU A 345 -17.59 -16.74 43.31
N LEU A 346 -18.75 -17.26 42.88
CA LEU A 346 -20.15 -16.79 43.00
C LEU A 346 -20.81 -16.07 41.81
N GLY A 347 -21.85 -16.73 41.28
CA GLY A 347 -23.16 -16.08 41.20
C GLY A 347 -23.76 -15.79 39.82
N HIS A 348 -24.55 -16.74 39.32
CA HIS A 348 -25.85 -16.56 38.66
C HIS A 348 -26.08 -15.63 37.45
N ARG A 349 -26.81 -16.25 36.49
CA ARG A 349 -27.95 -15.79 35.68
C ARG A 349 -27.71 -15.26 34.26
N GLU A 350 -28.54 -15.86 33.40
CA GLU A 350 -28.78 -15.63 31.98
C GLU A 350 -29.14 -14.18 31.65
N HIS A 351 -28.78 -13.72 30.44
CA HIS A 351 -29.68 -12.97 29.57
C HIS A 351 -29.15 -12.93 28.13
N HIS A 352 -29.99 -13.37 27.19
CA HIS A 352 -29.88 -13.09 25.76
C HIS A 352 -29.76 -11.59 25.48
N ARG A 353 -28.85 -11.19 24.58
CA ARG A 353 -29.05 -10.01 23.70
C ARG A 353 -28.14 -10.04 22.46
N HIS A 354 -28.76 -9.80 21.32
CA HIS A 354 -28.14 -9.51 20.03
C HIS A 354 -27.14 -8.36 20.13
N GLY A 355 -25.93 -8.56 19.59
CA GLY A 355 -24.91 -7.53 19.44
C GLY A 355 -24.25 -7.60 18.08
N ARG A 356 -24.53 -6.61 17.23
CA ARG A 356 -23.86 -6.36 15.95
C ARG A 356 -22.35 -6.22 16.19
N ARG A 357 -21.53 -7.09 15.60
CA ARG A 357 -20.08 -6.92 15.59
C ARG A 357 -19.71 -5.86 14.55
N LEU A 358 -19.43 -4.65 15.03
CA LEU A 358 -18.62 -3.66 14.30
C LEU A 358 -17.21 -4.23 14.13
N ALA A 359 -16.80 -4.40 12.88
CA ALA A 359 -15.46 -4.81 12.53
C ALA A 359 -14.48 -3.66 12.83
N TRP A 360 -13.51 -3.93 13.69
CA TRP A 360 -12.38 -3.05 13.98
C TRP A 360 -11.53 -2.88 12.70
N ARG A 361 -11.48 -1.65 12.18
CA ARG A 361 -10.48 -1.23 11.18
C ARG A 361 -9.20 -0.88 11.93
N GLN A 362 -8.09 -1.54 11.58
CA GLN A 362 -6.76 -1.09 11.96
C GLN A 362 -6.31 -0.02 10.98
N ASP A 363 -6.15 1.20 11.50
CA ASP A 363 -5.66 2.36 10.76
C ASP A 363 -4.19 2.13 10.35
N SER A 364 -3.97 1.89 9.07
CA SER A 364 -2.65 1.73 8.45
C SER A 364 -1.84 3.04 8.38
N ASN A 365 -2.44 4.19 8.72
CA ASN A 365 -1.76 5.47 8.91
C ASN A 365 -1.33 5.74 10.37
N GLY A 366 -1.72 4.88 11.32
CA GLY A 366 -1.50 5.12 12.75
C GLY A 366 -0.03 5.09 13.19
N VAL A 367 0.85 4.36 12.49
CA VAL A 367 2.25 4.20 12.98
C VAL A 367 3.15 5.37 12.62
N ALA A 368 2.98 5.98 11.43
CA ALA A 368 3.69 7.22 11.10
C ALA A 368 3.20 8.39 11.97
N ASP A 369 1.92 8.40 12.31
CA ASP A 369 1.31 9.32 13.27
C ASP A 369 1.90 9.12 14.68
N VAL A 370 2.16 7.89 15.12
CA VAL A 370 2.84 7.59 16.38
C VAL A 370 4.30 8.06 16.39
N GLU A 371 5.07 7.89 15.32
CA GLU A 371 6.49 8.30 15.28
C GLU A 371 6.63 9.83 15.29
N LEU A 372 5.81 10.54 14.52
CA LEU A 372 5.73 12.01 14.55
C LEU A 372 5.25 12.47 15.93
N LYS A 373 4.14 11.94 16.45
CA LYS A 373 3.63 12.26 17.80
C LYS A 373 4.66 11.97 18.90
N ARG A 374 5.41 10.88 18.80
CA ARG A 374 6.46 10.52 19.77
C ARG A 374 7.58 11.57 19.75
N ARG A 375 8.09 11.93 18.56
CA ARG A 375 9.09 12.99 18.44
C ARG A 375 8.58 14.35 18.93
N TYR A 376 7.30 14.68 18.71
CA TYR A 376 6.69 15.89 19.28
C TYR A 376 6.58 15.82 20.82
N SER A 377 6.19 14.66 21.38
CA SER A 377 6.09 14.48 22.84
C SER A 377 7.44 14.49 23.58
N GLU A 378 8.53 14.18 22.89
CA GLU A 378 9.89 14.25 23.44
C GLU A 378 10.39 15.71 23.51
N VAL A 379 9.95 16.58 22.59
CA VAL A 379 10.24 18.03 22.61
C VAL A 379 9.47 18.75 23.73
N ASP A 380 8.20 18.37 23.98
CA ASP A 380 7.39 18.92 25.09
C ASP A 380 7.91 18.55 26.50
N ARG A 381 8.85 17.59 26.62
CA ARG A 381 9.51 17.28 27.91
C ARG A 381 10.80 18.07 28.14
N GLN A 382 11.26 18.82 27.15
CA GLN A 382 12.50 19.61 27.20
C GLN A 382 12.24 21.13 27.29
N HIS A 383 10.98 21.54 27.35
CA HIS A 383 10.50 22.89 27.70
C HIS A 383 9.52 22.77 28.87
#